data_AF-K2SEF3-F1
#
_entry.id   AF-K2SEF3-F1
#
_cell.length_a   1.000
_cell.length_b   1.000
_cell.length_c   1.000
_cell.angle_alpha   90.00
_cell.angle_beta   90.00
_cell.angle_gamma   90.00
#
_symmetry.space_group_name_H-M   'P 1'
#
loop_
_entity.id
_entity.type
_entity.pdbx_description
1 polymer ?
#
loop_
_entity_poly.entity_id
_entity_poly.type
_entity_poly.pdbx_seq_one_letter_code
_entity_poly.pdbx_strand_id
1 'polypeptide(L)'
;MPCNMETCPPGPPKPFRLLDLPAELRLRVYEHALTAPDRIIRIYYSYQRDRIRPRLALALLRTCRQVYAEARDVLYQENTVFVRADVTTPPSP
;
A
#
# COMPACT_ATOMS: atom_id res chain seq x y z
N MET A 1 -11.90 -9.66 56.38
CA MET A 1 -11.99 -8.77 55.21
C MET A 1 -11.32 -9.49 54.06
N PRO A 2 -12.07 -10.02 53.07
CA PRO A 2 -11.51 -10.85 52.01
C PRO A 2 -10.74 -9.97 51.01
N CYS A 3 -9.58 -10.45 50.56
CA CYS A 3 -8.78 -9.82 49.52
C CYS A 3 -9.48 -9.96 48.15
N ASN A 4 -9.75 -8.83 47.48
CA ASN A 4 -10.30 -8.80 46.13
C ASN A 4 -9.31 -9.39 45.12
N MET A 5 -9.76 -10.42 44.39
CA MET A 5 -9.08 -10.99 43.24
C MET A 5 -9.56 -10.32 41.95
N GLU A 6 -9.22 -9.06 41.66
CA GLU A 6 -9.48 -8.51 40.32
C GLU A 6 -8.69 -7.22 40.05
N THR A 7 -7.53 -7.38 39.43
CA THR A 7 -7.14 -6.78 38.13
C THR A 7 -5.64 -7.01 37.92
N CYS A 8 -5.31 -8.08 37.20
CA CYS A 8 -3.96 -8.26 36.68
C CYS A 8 -3.72 -7.18 35.60
N PRO A 9 -2.60 -6.45 35.58
CA PRO A 9 -2.31 -5.50 34.52
C PRO A 9 -2.36 -6.26 33.18
N PRO A 10 -3.12 -5.78 32.18
CA PRO A 10 -3.17 -6.44 30.88
C PRO A 10 -1.76 -6.46 30.31
N GLY A 11 -1.25 -7.67 30.04
CA GLY A 11 0.03 -7.86 29.38
C GLY A 11 0.05 -7.13 28.02
N PRO A 12 1.23 -6.90 27.44
CA PRO A 12 1.33 -6.18 26.17
C PRO A 12 0.45 -6.86 25.12
N PRO A 13 -0.31 -6.09 24.31
CA PRO A 13 -1.21 -6.67 23.33
C PRO A 13 -0.42 -7.54 22.35
N LYS A 14 -0.96 -8.73 22.07
CA LYS A 14 -0.37 -9.65 21.10
C LYS A 14 -0.31 -8.95 19.74
N PRO A 15 0.84 -8.95 19.03
CA PRO A 15 0.95 -8.28 17.74
C PRO A 15 0.05 -8.95 16.71
N PHE A 16 -0.56 -8.13 15.87
CA PHE A 16 -1.33 -8.58 14.72
C PHE A 16 -0.39 -9.10 13.63
N ARG A 17 -0.62 -10.33 13.17
CA ARG A 17 0.15 -10.97 12.11
C ARG A 17 -0.69 -11.03 10.84
N LEU A 18 -0.26 -10.31 9.81
CA LEU A 18 -0.97 -10.27 8.52
C LEU A 18 -1.18 -11.66 7.91
N LEU A 19 -0.20 -12.56 8.04
CA LEU A 19 -0.23 -13.90 7.45
C LEU A 19 -1.09 -14.91 8.24
N ASP A 20 -1.53 -14.55 9.46
CA ASP A 20 -2.51 -15.37 10.21
C ASP A 20 -3.93 -15.15 9.68
N LEU A 21 -4.16 -14.14 8.82
CA LEU A 21 -5.43 -13.93 8.15
C LEU A 21 -5.65 -14.94 7.01
N PRO A 22 -6.91 -15.35 6.76
CA PRO A 22 -7.30 -15.99 5.51
C PRO A 22 -6.91 -15.15 4.27
N ALA A 23 -6.71 -15.83 3.14
CA ALA A 23 -6.25 -15.21 1.91
C ALA A 23 -7.19 -14.08 1.42
N GLU A 24 -8.51 -14.24 1.59
CA GLU A 24 -9.51 -13.25 1.18
C GLU A 24 -9.36 -11.94 1.97
N LEU A 25 -9.04 -12.02 3.25
CA LEU A 25 -8.82 -10.84 4.08
C LEU A 25 -7.48 -10.17 3.78
N ARG A 26 -6.43 -10.96 3.47
CA ARG A 26 -5.15 -10.40 2.99
C ARG A 26 -5.36 -9.64 1.68
N LEU A 27 -6.13 -10.21 0.75
CA LEU A 27 -6.47 -9.55 -0.51
C LEU A 27 -7.15 -8.20 -0.30
N ARG A 28 -8.15 -8.11 0.58
CA ARG A 28 -8.80 -6.83 0.93
C ARG A 28 -7.84 -5.80 1.53
N VAL A 29 -6.87 -6.24 2.33
CA VAL A 29 -5.81 -5.36 2.84
C VAL A 29 -4.96 -4.84 1.69
N TYR A 30 -4.58 -5.70 0.74
CA TYR A 30 -3.81 -5.30 -0.43
C TYR A 30 -4.58 -4.35 -1.34
N GLU A 31 -5.87 -4.61 -1.62
CA GLU A 31 -6.75 -3.72 -2.39
C GLU A 31 -6.77 -2.31 -1.80
N HIS A 32 -6.96 -2.20 -0.48
CA HIS A 32 -6.99 -0.90 0.19
C HIS A 32 -5.61 -0.21 0.20
N ALA A 33 -4.53 -0.98 0.33
CA ALA A 33 -3.18 -0.44 0.49
C ALA A 33 -2.47 -0.12 -0.85
N LEU A 34 -2.87 -0.77 -1.95
CA LEU A 34 -2.17 -0.74 -3.24
C LEU A 34 -3.01 -0.18 -4.40
N THR A 35 -4.26 0.23 -4.16
CA THR A 35 -5.10 0.89 -5.17
C THR A 35 -5.08 2.40 -4.98
N ALA A 36 -4.74 3.15 -6.03
CA ALA A 36 -4.80 4.61 -6.01
C ALA A 36 -6.27 5.07 -5.95
N PRO A 37 -6.59 6.21 -5.30
CA PRO A 37 -7.97 6.69 -5.20
C PRO A 37 -8.68 6.87 -6.55
N ASP A 38 -7.93 7.32 -7.56
CA ASP A 38 -8.38 7.47 -8.94
C ASP A 38 -7.97 6.29 -9.84
N ARG A 39 -7.41 5.22 -9.24
CA ARG A 39 -6.83 4.05 -9.93
C ARG A 39 -5.73 4.42 -10.93
N ILE A 40 -5.09 5.60 -10.80
CA ILE A 40 -4.03 6.04 -11.71
C ILE A 40 -2.72 6.27 -10.94
N ILE A 41 -1.68 5.53 -11.33
CA ILE A 41 -0.31 5.75 -10.87
C ILE A 41 0.41 6.61 -11.90
N ARG A 42 0.72 7.86 -11.54
CA ARG A 42 1.39 8.81 -12.43
C ARG A 42 2.91 8.73 -12.28
N ILE A 43 3.59 8.44 -13.38
CA ILE A 43 5.05 8.41 -13.50
C ILE A 43 5.49 9.62 -14.32
N TYR A 44 6.39 10.42 -13.74
CA TYR A 44 6.89 11.66 -14.33
C TYR A 44 8.39 11.54 -14.55
N TYR A 45 8.85 11.77 -15.79
CA TYR A 45 10.29 11.71 -16.11
C TYR A 45 11.06 12.93 -15.57
N SER A 46 10.47 14.13 -15.63
CA SER A 46 11.08 15.36 -15.12
C SER A 46 10.52 15.74 -13.75
N TYR A 47 11.27 16.58 -13.00
CA TYR A 47 10.78 17.16 -11.75
C TYR A 47 9.58 18.08 -12.03
N GLN A 48 8.44 17.75 -11.45
CA GLN A 48 7.24 18.59 -11.49
C GLN A 48 6.91 19.00 -10.06
N ARG A 49 6.59 20.28 -9.83
CA ARG A 49 6.20 20.76 -8.49
C ARG A 49 4.89 20.13 -8.02
N ASP A 50 3.95 19.94 -8.94
CA ASP A 50 2.59 19.45 -8.64
C ASP A 50 2.45 17.92 -8.83
N ARG A 51 3.50 17.16 -8.51
CA ARG A 51 3.46 15.69 -8.61
C ARG A 51 2.42 15.12 -7.64
N ILE A 52 1.33 14.61 -8.17
CA ILE A 52 0.35 13.84 -7.41
C ILE A 52 0.95 12.45 -7.13
N ARG A 53 1.22 12.16 -5.86
CA ARG A 53 1.67 10.84 -5.41
C ARG A 53 0.54 10.16 -4.63
N PRO A 54 -0.05 9.07 -5.14
CA PRO A 54 -1.00 8.31 -4.34
C PRO A 54 -0.27 7.71 -3.13
N ARG A 55 -0.93 7.70 -1.96
CA ARG A 55 -0.37 7.13 -0.72
C ARG A 55 -0.46 5.60 -0.74
N LEU A 56 0.30 4.97 -1.65
CA LEU A 56 0.36 3.52 -1.79
C LEU A 56 1.42 2.91 -0.86
N ALA A 57 1.09 1.80 -0.20
CA ALA A 57 2.01 1.10 0.70
C ALA A 57 2.91 0.10 -0.07
N LEU A 58 3.65 0.59 -1.07
CA LEU A 58 4.50 -0.25 -1.95
C LEU A 58 5.56 -1.06 -1.18
N ALA A 59 5.89 -0.66 0.04
CA ALA A 59 6.80 -1.41 0.92
C ALA A 59 6.29 -2.82 1.24
N LEU A 60 4.98 -3.07 1.19
CA LEU A 60 4.40 -4.41 1.39
C LEU A 60 4.95 -5.44 0.41
N LEU A 61 5.13 -5.04 -0.85
CA LEU A 61 5.67 -5.90 -1.93
C LEU A 61 7.11 -6.37 -1.65
N ARG A 62 7.82 -5.69 -0.74
CA ARG A 62 9.22 -5.99 -0.42
C ARG A 62 9.40 -6.90 0.80
N THR A 63 8.31 -7.34 1.43
CA THR A 63 8.37 -8.07 2.71
C THR A 63 8.80 -9.53 2.53
N CYS A 64 8.02 -10.34 1.82
CA CYS A 64 8.33 -11.75 1.55
C CYS A 64 7.73 -12.22 0.21
N ARG A 65 8.12 -13.42 -0.23
CA ARG A 65 7.68 -14.01 -1.52
C ARG A 65 6.17 -14.19 -1.61
N GLN A 66 5.53 -14.61 -0.52
CA GLN A 66 4.09 -14.83 -0.48
C GLN A 66 3.32 -13.52 -0.66
N VAL A 67 3.64 -12.50 0.15
CA VAL A 67 3.01 -11.18 0.04
C VAL A 67 3.26 -10.57 -1.34
N TYR A 68 4.47 -10.71 -1.89
CA TYR A 68 4.76 -10.23 -3.24
C TYR A 68 3.89 -10.91 -4.30
N ALA A 69 3.74 -12.24 -4.24
CA ALA A 69 2.95 -13.00 -5.20
C ALA A 69 1.45 -12.63 -5.13
N GLU A 70 0.90 -12.49 -3.92
CA GLU A 70 -0.51 -12.13 -3.72
C GLU A 70 -0.78 -10.65 -4.09
N ALA A 71 0.09 -9.73 -3.67
CA ALA A 71 -0.19 -8.31 -3.72
C ALA A 71 0.20 -7.63 -5.04
N ARG A 72 1.13 -8.22 -5.82
CA ARG A 72 1.52 -7.64 -7.12
C ARG A 72 0.35 -7.59 -8.09
N ASP A 73 -0.54 -8.59 -8.04
CA ASP A 73 -1.65 -8.72 -8.99
C ASP A 73 -2.62 -7.56 -8.76
N VAL A 74 -2.94 -7.24 -7.49
CA VAL A 74 -3.70 -6.04 -7.11
C VAL A 74 -3.05 -4.77 -7.66
N LEU A 75 -1.75 -4.57 -7.44
CA LEU A 75 -1.06 -3.36 -7.90
C LEU A 75 -1.21 -3.18 -9.42
N TYR A 76 -0.98 -4.24 -10.20
CA TYR A 76 -0.94 -4.14 -11.67
C TYR A 76 -2.30 -4.29 -12.35
N GLN A 77 -3.29 -4.91 -11.71
CA GLN A 77 -4.64 -5.09 -12.28
C GLN A 77 -5.59 -3.95 -11.90
N GLU A 78 -5.54 -3.48 -10.66
CA GLU A 78 -6.49 -2.46 -10.19
C GLU A 78 -6.06 -1.03 -10.53
N ASN A 79 -4.80 -0.83 -10.94
CA ASN A 79 -4.26 0.48 -11.28
C ASN A 79 -3.85 0.56 -12.76
N THR A 80 -4.10 1.72 -13.34
CA THR A 80 -3.55 2.12 -14.63
C THR A 80 -2.29 2.97 -14.43
N VAL A 81 -1.21 2.64 -15.13
CA VAL A 81 0.03 3.44 -15.09
C VAL A 81 -0.03 4.51 -16.16
N PHE A 82 -0.04 5.78 -15.75
CA PHE A 82 0.02 6.92 -16.65
C PHE A 82 1.44 7.50 -16.68
N VAL A 83 2.06 7.47 -17.84
CA VAL A 83 3.43 7.96 -18.02
C VAL A 83 3.39 9.29 -18.77
N ARG A 84 3.85 10.37 -18.11
CA ARG A 84 3.97 11.68 -18.74
C ARG A 84 5.40 11.87 -19.26
N ALA A 85 5.59 11.68 -20.57
CA ALA A 85 6.79 12.11 -21.28
C ALA A 85 6.65 13.59 -21.64
N ASP A 86 7.54 14.44 -21.14
CA ASP A 86 7.60 15.82 -21.59
C ASP A 86 8.23 15.80 -22.99
N VAL A 87 7.42 16.13 -24.01
CA VAL A 87 7.96 16.43 -25.33
C VAL A 87 8.67 17.75 -25.19
N THR A 88 9.99 17.77 -25.32
CA THR A 88 10.74 19.01 -25.51
C THR A 88 10.23 19.63 -26.82
N THR A 89 9.20 20.46 -26.76
CA THR A 89 8.80 21.27 -27.91
C THR A 89 10.00 22.17 -28.21
N PRO A 90 10.59 22.08 -29.42
CA PRO A 90 11.67 22.99 -29.78
C PRO A 90 11.17 24.43 -29.66
N PRO A 91 12.01 25.38 -29.23
CA PRO A 91 11.61 26.78 -29.14
C PRO A 91 11.08 27.24 -30.51
N SER A 92 9.92 27.90 -30.49
CA SER A 92 9.35 28.54 -31.69
C SER A 92 10.36 29.53 -32.29
N PRO A 93 10.49 29.58 -33.64
CA PRO A 93 11.48 30.42 -34.33
C PRO A 93 11.27 31.92 -34.09
#